data_AF-A0A7S0M7B1-F1
#
_entry.id   AF-A0A7S0M7B1-F1
#
_cell.length_a   1.000
_cell.length_b   1.000
_cell.length_c   1.000
_cell.angle_alpha   90.00
_cell.angle_beta   90.00
_cell.angle_gamma   90.00
#
_symmetry.space_group_name_H-M   'P 1'
#
loop_
_entity.id
_entity.type
_entity.pdbx_description
1 polymer ?
#
loop_
_entity_poly.entity_id
_entity_poly.type
_entity_poly.pdbx_seq_one_letter_code
_entity_poly.pdbx_strand_id
1 'polypeptide(L)'
;RERGGGGGGGGGQGYARRAIGMNRPELPWAGLGLVGALMNGALFPVLATLLVEMLAAYFLCIAAPVDPAALGFPPVPWIHANATLTQTFYDSPTACAAPYRGVDCVWTAPGRWLAGGDACDGAPAVCVDFYPPGGSVKLYQDPELCYSSMRATVRDYSLGFLGLAIGAFIANFAQLYSFGRMGEFLTMRLRDLTFGAILRQDIGFFDLQENSVGALTTKLAKDASLVEGAVGTTLGLLIQNLTLMVISLVIAFIRGWMLTLIC
;
A
#
# COMPACT_ATOMS: atom_id res chain seq x y z
N ARG A 1 64.03 -13.01 -8.42
CA ARG A 1 63.68 -13.26 -9.84
C ARG A 1 62.62 -14.35 -9.85
N GLU A 2 61.37 -14.20 -10.26
CA GLU A 2 60.55 -13.15 -10.88
C GLU A 2 59.10 -13.47 -10.44
N ARG A 3 58.39 -12.57 -9.76
CA ARG A 3 57.35 -11.67 -10.30
C ARG A 3 56.22 -12.36 -11.10
N GLY A 4 55.00 -12.22 -10.58
CA GLY A 4 53.96 -11.54 -11.36
C GLY A 4 52.59 -12.19 -11.41
N GLY A 5 51.64 -11.64 -10.64
CA GLY A 5 50.49 -10.99 -11.26
C GLY A 5 49.14 -11.71 -11.26
N GLY A 6 48.16 -11.04 -10.66
CA GLY A 6 46.79 -11.01 -11.18
C GLY A 6 45.74 -11.74 -10.35
N GLY A 7 44.89 -10.99 -9.65
CA GLY A 7 43.65 -11.55 -9.09
C GLY A 7 43.06 -10.88 -7.86
N GLY A 8 43.31 -9.59 -7.61
CA GLY A 8 42.47 -8.82 -6.70
C GLY A 8 41.07 -8.67 -7.29
N GLY A 9 40.05 -9.25 -6.64
CA GLY A 9 38.65 -9.06 -7.05
C GLY A 9 37.64 -10.17 -6.75
N GLY A 10 38.01 -11.28 -6.09
CA GLY A 10 37.12 -12.45 -5.94
C GLY A 10 36.72 -12.90 -4.52
N GLY A 11 37.21 -12.25 -3.46
CA GLY A 11 37.06 -12.75 -2.08
C GLY A 11 35.62 -12.69 -1.54
N GLY A 12 34.85 -11.67 -1.92
CA GLY A 12 33.49 -11.44 -1.40
C GLY A 12 32.45 -12.45 -1.92
N GLN A 13 32.55 -12.87 -3.18
CA GLN A 13 31.62 -13.87 -3.74
C GLN A 13 31.83 -15.26 -3.12
N GLY A 14 33.07 -15.62 -2.78
CA GLY A 14 33.39 -16.89 -2.12
C GLY A 14 32.85 -16.96 -0.68
N TYR A 15 32.96 -15.86 0.07
CA TYR A 15 32.42 -15.76 1.42
C TYR A 15 30.90 -15.74 1.45
N ALA A 16 30.26 -14.96 0.56
CA ALA A 16 28.80 -14.92 0.45
C ALA A 16 28.24 -16.30 0.02
N ARG A 17 28.86 -16.99 -0.94
CA ARG A 17 28.44 -18.34 -1.34
C ARG A 17 28.62 -19.37 -0.22
N ARG A 18 29.67 -19.27 0.59
CA ARG A 18 29.87 -20.15 1.76
C ARG A 18 28.86 -19.85 2.88
N ALA A 19 28.57 -18.58 3.13
CA ALA A 19 27.56 -18.15 4.10
C ALA A 19 26.14 -18.61 3.71
N ILE A 20 25.75 -18.39 2.45
CA ILE A 20 24.48 -18.88 1.88
C ILE A 20 24.44 -20.42 1.89
N GLY A 21 25.58 -21.07 1.69
CA GLY A 21 25.76 -22.52 1.78
C GLY A 21 25.42 -23.11 3.15
N MET A 22 25.75 -22.40 4.23
CA MET A 22 25.53 -22.88 5.61
C MET A 22 24.05 -22.84 6.03
N ASN A 23 23.22 -21.99 5.41
CA ASN A 23 21.78 -21.89 5.70
C ASN A 23 20.82 -22.39 4.59
N ARG A 24 21.35 -23.17 3.63
CA ARG A 24 20.56 -23.69 2.50
C ARG A 24 19.22 -24.38 2.83
N PRO A 25 19.04 -25.14 3.92
CA PRO A 25 17.75 -25.77 4.18
C PRO A 25 16.64 -24.79 4.60
N GLU A 26 16.99 -23.58 5.07
CA GLU A 26 16.03 -22.60 5.61
C GLU A 26 15.61 -21.53 4.57
N LEU A 27 16.39 -21.39 3.49
CA LEU A 27 16.15 -20.44 2.40
C LEU A 27 14.75 -20.49 1.74
N PRO A 28 14.12 -21.66 1.49
CA PRO A 28 12.80 -21.67 0.85
C PRO A 28 11.71 -21.05 1.75
N TRP A 29 11.78 -21.32 3.06
CA TRP A 29 10.85 -20.75 4.05
C TRP A 29 11.11 -19.25 4.25
N ALA A 30 12.38 -18.84 4.29
CA ALA A 30 12.74 -17.42 4.33
C ALA A 30 12.21 -16.66 3.10
N GLY A 31 12.29 -17.26 1.91
CA GLY A 31 11.76 -16.68 0.67
C GLY A 31 10.24 -16.52 0.69
N LEU A 32 9.51 -17.55 1.14
CA LEU A 32 8.04 -17.49 1.24
C LEU A 32 7.59 -16.47 2.30
N GLY A 33 8.29 -16.43 3.44
CA GLY A 33 8.09 -15.42 4.49
C GLY A 33 8.34 -14.00 3.99
N LEU A 34 9.41 -13.79 3.21
CA LEU A 34 9.73 -12.49 2.61
C LEU A 34 8.60 -12.00 1.70
N VAL A 35 8.10 -12.84 0.79
CA VAL A 35 6.98 -12.49 -0.09
C VAL A 35 5.74 -12.12 0.73
N GLY A 36 5.41 -12.91 1.75
CA GLY A 36 4.30 -12.61 2.66
C GLY A 36 4.47 -11.28 3.41
N ALA A 37 5.68 -10.97 3.89
CA ALA A 37 5.98 -9.71 4.57
C ALA A 37 5.88 -8.50 3.64
N LEU A 38 6.35 -8.62 2.40
CA LEU A 38 6.23 -7.55 1.40
C LEU A 38 4.76 -7.28 1.06
N MET A 39 3.97 -8.33 0.85
CA MET A 39 2.54 -8.21 0.59
C MET A 39 1.79 -7.56 1.75
N ASN A 40 2.07 -7.97 2.99
CA ASN A 40 1.44 -7.37 4.17
C ASN A 40 1.89 -5.94 4.42
N GLY A 41 3.12 -5.57 4.06
CA GLY A 41 3.59 -4.18 4.13
C GLY A 41 2.83 -3.27 3.16
N ALA A 42 2.48 -3.78 1.98
CA ALA A 42 1.68 -3.07 0.98
C ALA A 42 0.18 -2.98 1.33
N LEU A 43 -0.31 -3.79 2.27
CA LEU A 43 -1.72 -3.87 2.59
C LEU A 43 -2.31 -2.54 3.10
N PHE A 44 -1.65 -1.92 4.08
CA PHE A 44 -2.17 -0.70 4.71
C PHE A 44 -2.20 0.51 3.77
N PRO A 45 -1.16 0.78 2.95
CA PRO A 45 -1.22 1.87 1.99
C PRO A 45 -2.30 1.65 0.92
N VAL A 46 -2.45 0.41 0.41
CA VAL A 46 -3.49 0.10 -0.57
C VAL A 46 -4.88 0.27 0.06
N LEU A 47 -5.09 -0.22 1.27
CA LEU A 47 -6.33 -0.03 2.02
C LEU A 47 -6.65 1.46 2.20
N ALA A 48 -5.66 2.27 2.57
CA ALA A 48 -5.82 3.70 2.74
C ALA A 48 -6.24 4.39 1.42
N THR A 49 -5.61 4.02 0.29
CA THR A 49 -5.98 4.58 -1.02
C THR A 49 -7.41 4.23 -1.43
N LEU A 50 -7.83 2.97 -1.26
CA LEU A 50 -9.20 2.54 -1.57
C LEU A 50 -10.22 3.22 -0.67
N LEU A 51 -9.89 3.41 0.61
CA LEU A 51 -10.77 4.10 1.56
C LEU A 51 -10.96 5.56 1.15
N VAL A 52 -9.90 6.26 0.76
CA VAL A 52 -9.98 7.64 0.27
C VAL A 52 -10.84 7.74 -0.99
N GLU A 53 -10.70 6.80 -1.93
CA GLU A 53 -11.52 6.79 -3.15
C GLU A 53 -12.98 6.44 -2.87
N MET A 54 -13.24 5.54 -1.92
CA MET A 54 -14.60 5.24 -1.47
C MET A 54 -15.25 6.44 -0.78
N LEU A 55 -14.51 7.14 0.08
CA LEU A 55 -14.99 8.37 0.71
C LEU A 55 -15.28 9.43 -0.36
N ALA A 56 -14.38 9.62 -1.32
CA ALA A 56 -14.63 10.52 -2.45
C ALA A 56 -15.92 10.14 -3.20
N ALA A 57 -16.13 8.84 -3.44
CA ALA A 57 -17.36 8.31 -4.05
C ALA A 57 -18.64 8.64 -3.25
N TYR A 58 -18.55 8.70 -1.92
CA TYR A 58 -19.67 9.08 -1.05
C TYR A 58 -19.99 10.57 -1.13
N PHE A 59 -18.97 11.42 -1.23
CA PHE A 59 -19.13 12.86 -1.36
C PHE A 59 -19.61 13.29 -2.74
N LEU A 60 -19.64 12.38 -3.73
CA LEU A 60 -20.13 12.67 -5.09
C LEU A 60 -21.59 13.13 -5.12
N CYS A 61 -22.45 12.61 -4.22
CA CYS A 61 -23.88 12.93 -4.24
C CYS A 61 -24.43 13.85 -3.16
N ILE A 62 -23.61 14.75 -2.62
CA ILE A 62 -24.08 15.81 -1.73
C ILE A 62 -24.62 16.98 -2.54
N ALA A 63 -25.84 17.43 -2.23
CA ALA A 63 -26.41 18.66 -2.75
C ALA A 63 -25.63 19.87 -2.21
N ALA A 64 -24.72 20.43 -3.00
CA ALA A 64 -24.09 21.72 -2.73
C ALA A 64 -24.58 22.75 -3.76
N PRO A 65 -24.94 23.99 -3.34
CA PRO A 65 -25.12 25.09 -4.27
C PRO A 65 -23.75 25.49 -4.81
N VAL A 66 -23.57 25.45 -6.12
CA VAL A 66 -22.30 25.85 -6.73
C VAL A 66 -22.48 27.21 -7.39
N ASP A 67 -21.84 28.22 -6.80
CA ASP A 67 -21.71 29.53 -7.43
C ASP A 67 -20.74 29.38 -8.62
N PRO A 68 -21.12 29.78 -9.85
CA PRO A 68 -20.23 29.67 -11.02
C PRO A 68 -18.91 30.44 -10.86
N ALA A 69 -18.87 31.46 -9.99
CA ALA A 69 -17.65 32.18 -9.64
C ALA A 69 -16.64 31.33 -8.82
N ALA A 70 -17.11 30.35 -8.04
CA ALA A 70 -16.24 29.46 -7.26
C ALA A 70 -15.47 28.46 -8.13
N LEU A 71 -15.95 28.21 -9.36
CA LEU A 71 -15.31 27.31 -10.33
C LEU A 71 -14.34 28.03 -11.28
N GLY A 72 -14.04 29.32 -11.04
CA GLY A 72 -13.09 30.09 -11.85
C GLY A 72 -13.63 30.58 -13.20
N PHE A 73 -14.95 30.47 -13.44
CA PHE A 73 -15.55 31.04 -14.64
C PHE A 73 -15.51 32.58 -14.58
N PRO A 74 -15.07 33.27 -15.66
CA PRO A 74 -15.18 34.71 -15.73
C PRO A 74 -16.65 35.13 -15.67
N PRO A 75 -16.99 36.29 -15.08
CA PRO A 75 -18.36 36.81 -15.09
C PRO A 75 -18.77 37.14 -16.51
N VAL A 76 -19.38 36.18 -17.21
CA VAL A 76 -19.91 36.40 -18.56
C VAL A 76 -21.32 37.02 -18.47
N PRO A 77 -21.66 38.02 -19.30
CA PRO A 77 -22.92 38.78 -19.19
C PRO A 77 -24.22 37.96 -19.35
N TRP A 78 -24.12 36.72 -19.82
CA TRP A 78 -25.25 35.81 -20.07
C TRP A 78 -25.37 34.68 -19.03
N ILE A 79 -24.43 34.57 -18.08
CA ILE A 79 -24.64 33.77 -16.87
C ILE A 79 -25.33 34.69 -15.86
N HIS A 80 -26.64 34.56 -15.74
CA HIS A 80 -27.37 35.29 -14.72
C HIS A 80 -26.89 34.85 -13.32
N ALA A 81 -26.54 35.84 -12.47
CA ALA A 81 -26.10 35.68 -11.09
C ALA A 81 -27.08 34.96 -10.14
N ASN A 82 -28.19 34.45 -10.66
CA ASN A 82 -29.21 33.66 -9.96
C ASN A 82 -29.30 32.20 -10.45
N ALA A 83 -28.42 31.76 -11.34
CA ALA A 83 -28.25 30.35 -11.67
C ALA A 83 -27.54 29.65 -10.51
N THR A 84 -28.24 29.56 -9.37
CA THR A 84 -27.91 28.58 -8.35
C THR A 84 -28.04 27.22 -9.01
N LEU A 85 -26.91 26.60 -9.31
CA LEU A 85 -26.84 25.21 -9.70
C LEU A 85 -27.31 24.41 -8.49
N THR A 86 -28.62 24.20 -8.40
CA THR A 86 -29.21 23.32 -7.40
C THR A 86 -29.01 21.91 -7.91
N GLN A 87 -28.06 21.22 -7.27
CA GLN A 87 -27.69 19.82 -7.48
C GLN A 87 -26.69 19.55 -8.61
N THR A 88 -25.41 19.83 -8.32
CA THR A 88 -24.28 19.33 -9.10
C THR A 88 -23.55 18.27 -8.32
N PHE A 89 -23.81 17.04 -8.72
CA PHE A 89 -23.13 15.82 -8.29
C PHE A 89 -21.81 15.69 -9.06
N TYR A 90 -20.69 15.30 -8.44
CA TYR A 90 -19.37 15.24 -9.09
C TYR A 90 -18.98 13.78 -9.39
N ASP A 91 -18.15 13.51 -10.40
CA ASP A 91 -17.48 12.21 -10.63
C ASP A 91 -16.02 12.50 -11.05
N SER A 92 -15.15 11.50 -10.93
CA SER A 92 -13.74 11.54 -11.33
C SER A 92 -13.55 12.06 -12.78
N PRO A 93 -12.41 12.70 -13.10
CA PRO A 93 -12.12 13.18 -14.47
C PRO A 93 -12.09 12.05 -15.51
N THR A 94 -11.90 10.80 -15.08
CA THR A 94 -11.97 9.60 -15.92
C THR A 94 -13.39 9.21 -16.35
N ALA A 95 -14.43 9.71 -15.68
CA ALA A 95 -15.83 9.39 -15.98
C ALA A 95 -16.39 10.12 -17.21
N CYS A 96 -15.68 11.13 -17.73
CA CYS A 96 -16.04 11.87 -18.95
C CYS A 96 -15.54 11.19 -20.25
N ALA A 97 -15.22 9.89 -20.21
CA ALA A 97 -15.01 9.11 -21.43
C ALA A 97 -16.31 9.06 -22.26
N ALA A 98 -16.17 9.28 -23.58
CA ALA A 98 -17.20 9.53 -24.59
C ALA A 98 -18.54 8.77 -24.41
N PRO A 99 -19.71 9.40 -24.72
CA PRO A 99 -19.90 10.31 -25.85
C PRO A 99 -19.99 11.83 -25.55
N TYR A 100 -19.85 12.27 -24.29
CA TYR A 100 -20.15 13.67 -23.89
C TYR A 100 -18.91 14.57 -23.70
N ARG A 101 -17.78 14.26 -24.34
CA ARG A 101 -16.55 15.05 -24.22
C ARG A 101 -16.58 16.22 -25.21
N GLY A 102 -16.50 17.46 -24.72
CA GLY A 102 -16.36 18.66 -25.56
C GLY A 102 -17.66 19.37 -25.97
N VAL A 103 -18.75 19.18 -25.23
CA VAL A 103 -19.99 19.97 -25.38
C VAL A 103 -20.08 20.97 -24.23
N ASP A 104 -19.96 22.27 -24.54
CA ASP A 104 -20.10 23.38 -23.59
C ASP A 104 -21.58 23.55 -23.19
N CYS A 105 -22.10 22.67 -22.34
CA CYS A 105 -23.47 22.75 -21.84
C CYS A 105 -23.57 23.80 -20.70
N VAL A 106 -24.20 24.95 -20.95
CA VAL A 106 -24.41 26.02 -19.94
C VAL A 106 -25.84 26.00 -19.42
N TRP A 107 -26.02 25.74 -18.12
CA TRP A 107 -27.33 25.69 -17.46
C TRP A 107 -27.87 27.08 -17.10
N THR A 108 -29.13 27.34 -17.43
CA THR A 108 -29.91 28.43 -16.83
C THR A 108 -31.23 27.91 -16.25
N ALA A 109 -31.75 28.63 -15.25
CA ALA A 109 -32.91 28.26 -14.43
C ALA A 109 -34.16 27.81 -15.24
N PRO A 110 -35.05 27.05 -14.58
CA PRO A 110 -35.10 25.61 -14.74
C PRO A 110 -35.48 25.20 -16.17
N GLY A 111 -34.65 24.34 -16.79
CA GLY A 111 -35.02 23.58 -17.98
C GLY A 111 -34.56 24.12 -19.33
N ARG A 112 -33.54 25.00 -19.39
CA ARG A 112 -33.00 25.45 -20.68
C ARG A 112 -31.48 25.62 -20.68
N TRP A 113 -30.82 24.89 -21.59
CA TRP A 113 -29.40 25.06 -21.92
C TRP A 113 -29.25 26.23 -22.91
N LEU A 114 -28.33 27.17 -22.65
CA LEU A 114 -28.08 28.33 -23.54
C LEU A 114 -26.90 28.13 -24.50
N ALA A 115 -26.04 27.16 -24.22
CA ALA A 115 -24.94 26.76 -25.09
C ALA A 115 -24.78 25.25 -24.99
N GLY A 116 -24.39 24.61 -26.09
CA GLY A 116 -24.50 23.18 -26.33
C GLY A 116 -25.76 22.89 -27.15
N GLY A 117 -25.59 22.40 -28.39
CA GLY A 117 -26.72 22.06 -29.26
C GLY A 117 -27.59 20.94 -28.69
N ASP A 118 -28.48 20.39 -29.53
CA ASP A 118 -29.47 19.31 -29.23
C ASP A 118 -28.92 18.08 -28.48
N ALA A 119 -27.60 17.96 -28.29
CA ALA A 119 -26.92 16.93 -27.52
C ALA A 119 -27.03 17.09 -25.98
N CYS A 120 -27.30 18.30 -25.45
CA CYS A 120 -27.48 18.51 -24.01
C CYS A 120 -28.96 18.35 -23.57
N ASP A 121 -29.91 18.45 -24.50
CA ASP A 121 -31.34 18.32 -24.22
C ASP A 121 -31.72 16.85 -23.98
N GLY A 122 -32.14 16.54 -22.74
CA GLY A 122 -32.53 15.19 -22.33
C GLY A 122 -31.37 14.28 -21.93
N ALA A 123 -30.13 14.78 -21.90
CA ALA A 123 -28.99 14.02 -21.39
C ALA A 123 -29.10 13.86 -19.85
N PRO A 124 -29.03 12.64 -19.30
CA PRO A 124 -29.21 12.41 -17.87
C PRO A 124 -27.98 12.81 -17.02
N ALA A 125 -26.84 13.06 -17.68
CA ALA A 125 -25.64 13.63 -17.09
C ALA A 125 -24.83 14.42 -18.14
N VAL A 126 -24.10 15.45 -17.71
CA VAL A 126 -23.35 16.39 -18.54
C VAL A 126 -21.93 16.58 -18.01
N CYS A 127 -20.91 16.67 -18.86
CA CYS A 127 -19.54 16.98 -18.44
C CYS A 127 -19.22 18.46 -18.63
N VAL A 128 -18.65 19.10 -17.61
CA VAL A 128 -18.22 20.50 -17.62
C VAL A 128 -16.72 20.56 -17.34
N ASP A 129 -15.97 21.24 -18.20
CA ASP A 129 -14.53 21.45 -18.03
C ASP A 129 -14.24 22.69 -17.16
N PHE A 130 -13.27 22.59 -16.26
CA PHE A 130 -12.78 23.73 -15.47
C PHE A 130 -11.90 24.66 -16.31
N TYR A 131 -12.03 25.97 -16.09
CA TYR A 131 -11.11 26.97 -16.64
C TYR A 131 -10.26 27.63 -15.54
N PRO A 132 -8.91 27.67 -15.65
CA PRO A 132 -8.09 27.15 -16.75
C PRO A 132 -8.09 25.61 -16.81
N PRO A 133 -7.78 25.00 -17.98
CA PRO A 133 -7.97 23.57 -18.23
C PRO A 133 -7.08 22.72 -17.33
N GLY A 134 -7.67 22.22 -16.24
CA GLY A 134 -7.02 21.35 -15.26
C GLY A 134 -7.84 20.12 -14.86
N GLY A 135 -9.10 20.04 -15.27
CA GLY A 135 -9.99 18.93 -14.94
C GLY A 135 -11.40 19.10 -15.52
N SER A 136 -12.15 17.99 -15.53
CA SER A 136 -13.53 17.92 -15.99
C SER A 136 -14.40 17.28 -14.91
N VAL A 137 -15.64 17.72 -14.78
CA VAL A 137 -16.61 17.19 -13.81
C VAL A 137 -17.86 16.72 -14.52
N LYS A 138 -18.33 15.52 -14.18
CA LYS A 138 -19.63 15.01 -14.61
C LYS A 138 -20.73 15.42 -13.63
N LEU A 139 -21.71 16.16 -14.11
CA LEU A 139 -22.90 16.66 -13.42
C LEU A 139 -24.11 15.77 -13.71
N TYR A 140 -24.87 15.39 -12.68
CA TYR A 140 -26.11 14.62 -12.82
C TYR A 140 -27.32 15.56 -12.66
N GLN A 141 -28.35 15.39 -13.49
CA GLN A 141 -29.55 16.24 -13.45
C GLN A 141 -30.67 15.65 -12.57
N ASP A 142 -30.69 14.32 -12.42
CA ASP A 142 -31.66 13.60 -11.59
C ASP A 142 -30.98 12.96 -10.35
N PRO A 143 -31.53 13.13 -9.14
CA PRO A 143 -30.96 12.58 -7.91
C PRO A 143 -30.96 11.04 -7.89
N GLU A 144 -31.96 10.41 -8.52
CA GLU A 144 -32.07 8.94 -8.63
C GLU A 144 -30.93 8.35 -9.46
N LEU A 145 -30.52 9.03 -10.53
CA LEU A 145 -29.41 8.58 -11.37
C LEU A 145 -28.08 8.66 -10.62
N CYS A 146 -27.84 9.74 -9.86
CA CYS A 146 -26.62 9.83 -9.05
C CYS A 146 -26.54 8.73 -8.00
N TYR A 147 -27.64 8.49 -7.27
CA TYR A 147 -27.66 7.45 -6.24
C TYR A 147 -27.43 6.05 -6.81
N SER A 148 -27.94 5.78 -8.03
CA SER A 148 -27.66 4.51 -8.72
C SER A 148 -26.18 4.35 -9.10
N SER A 149 -25.52 5.43 -9.56
CA SER A 149 -24.10 5.45 -9.91
C SER A 149 -23.22 5.28 -8.67
N MET A 150 -23.51 6.02 -7.60
CA MET A 150 -22.81 5.89 -6.32
C MET A 150 -22.93 4.47 -5.76
N ARG A 151 -24.14 3.87 -5.79
CA ARG A 151 -24.34 2.48 -5.36
C ARG A 151 -23.50 1.48 -6.17
N ALA A 152 -23.38 1.67 -7.48
CA ALA A 152 -22.55 0.82 -8.33
C ALA A 152 -21.06 0.95 -7.97
N THR A 153 -20.55 2.17 -7.87
CA THR A 153 -19.15 2.45 -7.50
C THR A 153 -18.80 1.90 -6.11
N VAL A 154 -19.66 2.13 -5.12
CA VAL A 154 -19.47 1.61 -3.75
C VAL A 154 -19.49 0.08 -3.71
N ARG A 155 -20.37 -0.56 -4.50
CA ARG A 155 -20.38 -2.02 -4.64
C ARG A 155 -19.04 -2.54 -5.16
N ASP A 156 -18.47 -1.91 -6.18
CA ASP A 156 -17.18 -2.33 -6.74
C ASP A 156 -16.04 -2.18 -5.73
N TYR A 157 -15.97 -1.06 -5.00
CA TYR A 157 -14.99 -0.88 -3.91
C TYR A 157 -15.20 -1.89 -2.77
N SER A 158 -16.45 -2.19 -2.38
CA SER A 158 -16.74 -3.20 -1.35
C SER A 158 -16.26 -4.61 -1.72
N LEU A 159 -16.40 -5.00 -2.99
CA LEU A 159 -15.84 -6.25 -3.50
C LEU A 159 -14.29 -6.22 -3.48
N GLY A 160 -13.71 -5.05 -3.76
CA GLY A 160 -12.27 -4.81 -3.60
C GLY A 160 -11.77 -5.03 -2.17
N PHE A 161 -12.48 -4.50 -1.16
CA PHE A 161 -12.14 -4.73 0.26
C PHE A 161 -12.24 -6.21 0.65
N LEU A 162 -13.24 -6.93 0.14
CA LEU A 162 -13.36 -8.37 0.37
C LEU A 162 -12.16 -9.13 -0.23
N GLY A 163 -11.76 -8.80 -1.46
CA GLY A 163 -10.58 -9.38 -2.10
C GLY A 163 -9.29 -9.09 -1.33
N LEU A 164 -9.13 -7.85 -0.84
CA LEU A 164 -8.02 -7.45 0.02
C LEU A 164 -7.99 -8.22 1.35
N ALA A 165 -9.14 -8.42 2.00
CA ALA A 165 -9.21 -9.15 3.26
C ALA A 165 -8.77 -10.62 3.09
N ILE A 166 -9.20 -11.27 2.00
CA ILE A 166 -8.76 -12.63 1.67
C ILE A 166 -7.26 -12.66 1.37
N GLY A 167 -6.77 -11.71 0.58
CA GLY A 167 -5.33 -11.57 0.29
C GLY A 167 -4.50 -11.33 1.55
N ALA A 168 -4.98 -10.47 2.45
CA ALA A 168 -4.36 -10.18 3.75
C ALA A 168 -4.26 -11.44 4.60
N PHE A 169 -5.35 -12.21 4.68
CA PHE A 169 -5.38 -13.44 5.47
C PHE A 169 -4.34 -14.45 4.96
N ILE A 170 -4.27 -14.66 3.64
CA ILE A 170 -3.30 -15.57 3.02
C ILE A 170 -1.87 -15.07 3.24
N ALA A 171 -1.60 -13.79 3.02
CA ALA A 171 -0.28 -13.20 3.18
C ALA A 171 0.18 -13.25 4.65
N ASN A 172 -0.70 -12.93 5.60
CA ASN A 172 -0.42 -12.98 7.03
C ASN A 172 -0.15 -14.42 7.50
N PHE A 173 -1.00 -15.36 7.10
CA PHE A 173 -0.77 -16.76 7.40
C PHE A 173 0.56 -17.26 6.83
N ALA A 174 0.85 -16.97 5.56
CA ALA A 174 2.10 -17.33 4.91
C ALA A 174 3.33 -16.72 5.61
N GLN A 175 3.27 -15.44 5.99
CA GLN A 175 4.34 -14.74 6.69
C GLN A 175 4.60 -15.36 8.07
N LEU A 176 3.58 -15.43 8.93
CA LEU A 176 3.72 -15.91 10.30
C LEU A 176 4.14 -17.38 10.34
N TYR A 177 3.54 -18.21 9.49
CA TYR A 177 3.87 -19.64 9.42
C TYR A 177 5.32 -19.84 8.98
N SER A 178 5.77 -19.15 7.93
CA SER A 178 7.11 -19.35 7.37
C SER A 178 8.19 -18.85 8.31
N PHE A 179 8.04 -17.65 8.86
CA PHE A 179 9.00 -17.08 9.80
C PHE A 179 8.99 -17.80 11.15
N GLY A 180 7.83 -18.25 11.63
CA GLY A 180 7.74 -19.07 12.84
C GLY A 180 8.46 -20.40 12.67
N ARG A 181 8.20 -21.11 11.56
CA ARG A 181 8.87 -22.39 11.26
C ARG A 181 10.37 -22.22 11.05
N MET A 182 10.79 -21.17 10.34
CA MET A 182 12.21 -20.84 10.17
C MET A 182 12.89 -20.56 11.52
N GLY A 183 12.25 -19.78 12.39
CA GLY A 183 12.74 -19.48 13.73
C GLY A 183 12.94 -20.73 14.58
N GLU A 184 11.96 -21.64 14.58
CA GLU A 184 12.05 -22.90 15.32
C GLU A 184 13.19 -23.80 14.83
N PHE A 185 13.32 -23.99 13.51
CA PHE A 185 14.40 -24.79 12.92
C PHE A 185 15.79 -24.24 13.25
N LEU A 186 15.96 -22.91 13.12
CA LEU A 186 17.23 -22.26 13.42
C LEU A 186 17.59 -22.42 14.90
N THR A 187 16.60 -22.27 15.79
CA THR A 187 16.77 -22.45 17.24
C THR A 187 17.16 -23.88 17.59
N MET A 188 16.51 -24.89 17.00
CA MET A 188 16.89 -26.29 17.22
C MET A 188 18.33 -26.56 16.80
N ARG A 189 18.73 -26.06 15.62
CA ARG A 189 20.08 -26.22 15.10
C ARG A 189 21.13 -25.51 15.96
N LEU A 190 20.82 -24.31 16.44
CA LEU A 190 21.69 -23.59 17.37
C LEU A 190 21.88 -24.36 18.66
N ARG A 191 20.81 -24.94 19.23
CA ARG A 191 20.89 -25.74 20.46
C ARG A 191 21.77 -26.96 20.28
N ASP A 192 21.67 -27.65 19.15
CA ASP A 192 22.48 -28.84 18.87
C ASP A 192 23.97 -28.50 18.71
N LEU A 193 24.29 -27.45 17.94
CA LEU A 193 25.67 -27.01 17.72
C LEU A 193 26.34 -26.50 19.00
N THR A 194 25.63 -25.71 19.79
CA THR A 194 26.14 -25.16 21.05
C THR A 194 26.28 -26.23 22.12
N PHE A 195 25.34 -27.16 22.24
CA PHE A 195 25.47 -28.32 23.12
C PHE A 195 26.66 -29.22 22.73
N GLY A 196 26.82 -29.50 21.43
CA GLY A 196 27.98 -30.23 20.91
C GLY A 196 29.31 -29.52 21.17
N ALA A 197 29.33 -28.17 21.15
CA ALA A 197 30.51 -27.39 21.51
C ALA A 197 30.80 -27.44 23.01
N ILE A 198 29.79 -27.37 23.88
CA ILE A 198 29.94 -27.49 25.34
C ILE A 198 30.53 -28.87 25.69
N LEU A 199 30.08 -29.95 25.06
CA LEU A 199 30.58 -31.30 25.33
C LEU A 199 32.05 -31.54 24.93
N ARG A 200 32.62 -30.70 24.05
CA ARG A 200 34.01 -30.84 23.57
C ARG A 200 35.02 -30.05 24.41
N GLN A 201 34.56 -29.39 25.45
CA GLN A 201 35.38 -28.47 26.25
C GLN A 201 36.14 -29.21 27.37
N ASP A 202 37.34 -28.75 27.68
CA ASP A 202 38.22 -29.36 28.70
C ASP A 202 37.65 -29.31 30.12
N ILE A 203 38.06 -30.23 30.99
CA ILE A 203 37.49 -30.35 32.34
C ILE A 203 37.69 -29.10 33.20
N GLY A 204 38.83 -28.41 33.05
CA GLY A 204 39.13 -27.16 33.75
C GLY A 204 38.23 -25.99 33.36
N PHE A 205 37.51 -26.07 32.23
CA PHE A 205 36.50 -25.07 31.89
C PHE A 205 35.28 -25.15 32.82
N PHE A 206 34.91 -26.36 33.24
CA PHE A 206 33.74 -26.59 34.10
C PHE A 206 34.02 -26.29 35.59
N ASP A 207 35.29 -26.16 35.97
CA ASP A 207 35.71 -25.75 37.32
C ASP A 207 35.41 -24.27 37.62
N LEU A 208 35.23 -23.45 36.57
CA LEU A 208 34.81 -22.06 36.71
C LEU A 208 33.34 -22.00 37.15
N GLN A 209 33.05 -21.26 38.22
CA GLN A 209 31.70 -21.12 38.80
C GLN A 209 30.67 -20.61 37.78
N GLU A 210 31.12 -19.79 36.82
CA GLU A 210 30.33 -19.22 35.72
C GLU A 210 29.93 -20.24 34.64
N ASN A 211 30.66 -21.36 34.57
CA ASN A 211 30.52 -22.44 33.58
C ASN A 211 30.02 -23.73 34.24
N SER A 212 29.42 -23.64 35.42
CA SER A 212 28.73 -24.78 36.01
C SER A 212 27.65 -25.30 35.04
N VAL A 213 27.38 -26.61 35.08
CA VAL A 213 26.43 -27.27 34.16
C VAL A 213 25.05 -26.60 34.19
N GLY A 214 24.59 -26.18 35.37
CA GLY A 214 23.32 -25.46 35.53
C GLY A 214 23.34 -24.06 34.89
N ALA A 215 24.44 -23.32 35.04
CA ALA A 215 24.60 -22.00 34.42
C ALA A 215 24.65 -22.09 32.89
N LEU A 216 25.39 -23.06 32.34
CA LEU A 216 25.49 -23.28 30.89
C LEU A 216 24.15 -23.71 30.28
N THR A 217 23.43 -24.63 30.92
CA THR A 217 22.11 -25.09 30.43
C THR A 217 21.09 -23.95 30.42
N THR A 218 21.14 -23.09 31.44
CA THR A 218 20.28 -21.90 31.52
C THR A 218 20.64 -20.87 30.46
N LYS A 219 21.94 -20.58 30.27
CA LYS A 219 22.42 -19.68 29.20
C LYS A 219 21.98 -20.19 27.83
N LEU A 220 22.17 -21.48 27.57
CA LEU A 220 21.76 -22.12 26.32
C LEU A 220 20.27 -21.96 26.03
N ALA A 221 19.41 -22.23 27.02
CA ALA A 221 17.97 -22.08 26.87
C ALA A 221 17.58 -20.62 26.60
N LYS A 222 18.19 -19.68 27.32
CA LYS A 222 17.91 -18.24 27.18
C LYS A 222 18.36 -17.70 25.83
N ASP A 223 19.58 -18.00 25.40
CA ASP A 223 20.13 -17.52 24.13
C ASP A 223 19.35 -18.10 22.95
N ALA A 224 18.92 -19.36 23.04
CA ALA A 224 18.06 -20.00 22.05
C ALA A 224 16.70 -19.27 21.91
N SER A 225 16.02 -18.99 23.03
CA SER A 225 14.74 -18.27 23.02
C SER A 225 14.88 -16.82 22.52
N LEU A 226 15.99 -16.15 22.82
CA LEU A 226 16.27 -14.81 22.30
C LEU A 226 16.45 -14.82 20.78
N VAL A 227 17.17 -15.81 20.24
CA VAL A 227 17.35 -15.94 18.79
C VAL A 227 16.04 -16.27 18.08
N GLU A 228 15.22 -17.17 18.64
CA GLU A 228 13.91 -17.52 18.08
C GLU A 228 13.01 -16.29 17.93
N GLY A 229 12.92 -15.46 18.97
CA GLY A 229 12.12 -14.24 18.94
C GLY A 229 12.68 -13.18 17.99
N ALA A 230 14.00 -13.04 17.93
CA ALA A 230 14.65 -12.05 17.08
C ALA A 230 14.60 -12.41 15.58
N VAL A 231 14.80 -13.69 15.25
CA VAL A 231 14.95 -14.15 13.86
C VAL A 231 13.65 -14.70 13.28
N GLY A 232 12.75 -15.22 14.11
CA GLY A 232 11.43 -15.67 13.68
C GLY A 232 10.53 -14.49 13.35
N THR A 233 9.71 -14.06 14.31
CA THR A 233 8.63 -13.09 14.07
C THR A 233 9.14 -11.65 13.88
N THR A 234 10.19 -11.25 14.59
CA THR A 234 10.68 -9.86 14.58
C THR A 234 11.27 -9.46 13.23
N LEU A 235 12.02 -10.34 12.55
CA LEU A 235 12.51 -10.07 11.20
C LEU A 235 11.39 -9.86 10.19
N GLY A 236 10.33 -10.67 10.26
CA GLY A 236 9.15 -10.50 9.42
C GLY A 236 8.47 -9.14 9.62
N LEU A 237 8.31 -8.72 10.87
CA LEU A 237 7.75 -7.42 11.24
C LEU A 237 8.63 -6.25 10.77
N LEU A 238 9.95 -6.36 10.91
CA LEU A 238 10.88 -5.34 10.42
C LEU A 238 10.76 -5.14 8.91
N ILE A 239 10.76 -6.24 8.14
CA ILE A 239 10.61 -6.18 6.69
C ILE A 239 9.24 -5.60 6.30
N GLN A 240 8.18 -6.02 6.97
CA GLN A 240 6.84 -5.48 6.76
C GLN A 240 6.81 -3.97 6.99
N ASN A 241 7.36 -3.50 8.11
CA ASN A 241 7.36 -2.07 8.47
C ASN A 241 8.22 -1.23 7.53
N LEU A 242 9.37 -1.74 7.08
CA LEU A 242 10.19 -1.07 6.07
C LEU A 242 9.45 -0.97 4.74
N THR A 243 8.79 -2.04 4.34
CA THR A 243 8.01 -2.07 3.09
C THR A 243 6.83 -1.10 3.16
N LEU A 244 6.12 -1.11 4.28
CA LEU A 244 5.04 -0.17 4.58
C LEU A 244 5.53 1.27 4.43
N MET A 245 6.63 1.64 5.09
CA MET A 245 7.21 2.97 5.06
C MET A 245 7.57 3.40 3.62
N VAL A 246 8.22 2.53 2.85
CA VAL A 246 8.62 2.83 1.48
C VAL A 246 7.39 3.01 0.58
N ILE A 247 6.44 2.08 0.61
CA ILE A 247 5.24 2.13 -0.24
C ILE A 247 4.36 3.32 0.12
N SER A 248 4.14 3.59 1.40
CA SER A 248 3.33 4.73 1.83
C SER A 248 3.93 6.05 1.36
N LEU A 249 5.26 6.19 1.46
CA LEU A 249 5.95 7.40 1.04
C LEU A 249 5.87 7.58 -0.48
N VAL A 250 6.10 6.51 -1.26
CA VAL A 250 5.94 6.55 -2.72
C VAL A 250 4.53 6.96 -3.14
N ILE A 251 3.50 6.35 -2.55
CA ILE A 251 2.10 6.69 -2.86
C ILE A 251 1.79 8.15 -2.51
N ALA A 252 2.27 8.63 -1.36
CA ALA A 252 2.05 9.99 -0.91
C ALA A 252 2.68 11.02 -1.88
N PHE A 253 3.94 10.80 -2.29
CA PHE A 253 4.63 11.68 -3.24
C PHE A 253 3.96 11.69 -4.62
N ILE A 254 3.40 10.57 -5.07
CA ILE A 254 2.67 10.50 -6.35
C ILE A 254 1.35 11.30 -6.28
N ARG A 255 0.60 11.19 -5.18
CA ARG A 255 -0.71 11.83 -5.04
C ARG A 255 -0.62 13.35 -4.80
N GLY A 256 0.38 13.82 -4.08
CA GLY A 256 0.48 15.24 -3.74
C GLY A 256 1.80 15.62 -3.12
N TRP A 257 2.85 15.73 -3.94
CA TRP A 257 4.20 16.07 -3.49
C TRP A 257 4.30 17.36 -2.66
N MET A 258 3.43 18.35 -2.94
CA MET A 258 3.42 19.61 -2.20
C MET A 258 2.84 19.43 -0.77
N LEU A 259 1.76 18.65 -0.62
CA LEU A 259 1.17 18.35 0.69
C LEU A 259 2.13 17.50 1.54
N THR A 260 2.84 16.56 0.92
CA THR A 260 3.79 15.69 1.61
C THR A 260 5.09 16.35 2.05
N LEU A 261 5.47 17.48 1.45
CA LEU A 261 6.65 18.25 1.87
C LEU A 261 6.34 19.23 2.99
N ILE A 262 5.07 19.60 3.15
CA ILE A 262 4.60 20.51 4.21
C ILE A 262 4.40 19.73 5.52
N CYS A 263 3.91 18.50 5.43
CA CYS A 263 3.70 17.60 6.56
C CYS A 263 4.96 16.80 6.91
#